data_AF-A0A951EVP3-F1
#
_entry.id   AF-A0A951EVP3-F1
#
_cell.length_a   1.000
_cell.length_b   1.000
_cell.length_c   1.000
_cell.angle_alpha   90.00
_cell.angle_beta   90.00
_cell.angle_gamma   90.00
#
_symmetry.space_group_name_H-M   'P 1'
#
loop_
_entity.id
_entity.type
_entity.pdbx_description
1 polymer ?
#
loop_
_entity_poly.entity_id
_entity_poly.type
_entity_poly.pdbx_seq_one_letter_code
_entity_poly.pdbx_strand_id
1 'polypeptide(L)'
;MKTAKSRAPYIKFPAKPALWIFAAVAFALTTGICSADSIGVACALPYVQGSADATCSGQHTVQITTSNLDSNATITTELLGLNENGALIKSFTVKNGATVQLGSRLSEASWPFTQTGSLTTVYAPVPLLHVTVQDRGLTAEAFCSDIPFLEIEQPAGNEPWRAGLFPEASSVVTDASGNNTNIVAVAPLTNPASMHLYVDGTDLLTLVPGYLACTPGAPCSGAVTINAQSVAYS
;
A
#
# COMPACT_ATOMS: atom_id res chain seq x y z
N MET A 1 -6.60 70.29 22.76
CA MET A 1 -7.47 69.11 22.99
C MET A 1 -6.93 68.31 24.18
N LYS A 2 -7.84 67.74 24.97
CA LYS A 2 -7.66 67.32 26.37
C LYS A 2 -6.81 66.05 26.58
N THR A 3 -6.10 66.11 27.70
CA THR A 3 -5.47 65.09 28.59
C THR A 3 -6.16 63.73 28.75
N ALA A 4 -5.35 62.66 28.92
CA ALA A 4 -5.25 61.76 30.10
C ALA A 4 -4.35 60.53 29.76
N LYS A 5 -3.16 60.32 30.34
CA LYS A 5 -2.83 59.64 31.64
C LYS A 5 -3.53 58.30 31.88
N SER A 6 -2.76 57.21 32.01
CA SER A 6 -2.71 56.43 33.27
C SER A 6 -1.56 55.41 33.27
N ARG A 7 -0.95 55.23 34.44
CA ARG A 7 0.19 54.36 34.75
C ARG A 7 -0.28 53.00 35.30
N ALA A 8 0.62 52.02 35.23
CA ALA A 8 0.54 50.65 35.76
C ALA A 8 0.10 50.53 37.24
N PRO A 9 -0.23 49.29 37.67
CA PRO A 9 0.51 48.76 38.81
C PRO A 9 0.98 47.31 38.66
N TYR A 10 2.19 47.08 39.17
CA TYR A 10 2.75 45.79 39.57
C TYR A 10 1.89 45.15 40.67
N ILE A 11 1.62 43.85 40.56
CA ILE A 11 1.09 43.05 41.66
C ILE A 11 2.13 41.99 42.03
N LYS A 12 2.68 42.13 43.24
CA LYS A 12 3.45 41.11 43.95
C LYS A 12 2.47 40.14 44.61
N PHE A 13 2.76 38.84 44.56
CA PHE A 13 2.12 37.85 45.44
C PHE A 13 3.14 37.20 46.39
N PRO A 14 2.72 36.87 47.62
CA PRO A 14 3.61 36.51 48.73
C PRO A 14 4.05 35.04 48.71
N ALA A 15 5.09 34.78 49.49
CA ALA A 15 5.70 33.47 49.68
C ALA A 15 5.05 32.63 50.80
N LYS A 16 5.16 31.30 50.62
CA LYS A 16 5.08 30.17 51.61
C LYS A 16 3.66 29.69 52.00
N PRO A 17 3.47 28.41 52.42
CA PRO A 17 4.46 27.44 52.90
C PRO A 17 4.41 26.03 52.27
N ALA A 18 5.46 25.26 52.59
CA ALA A 18 5.60 23.84 52.35
C ALA A 18 4.44 23.04 52.94
N LEU A 19 3.80 22.21 52.11
CA LEU A 19 2.90 21.16 52.54
C LEU A 19 3.45 19.83 52.01
N TRP A 20 3.85 18.99 52.95
CA TRP A 20 4.24 17.61 52.75
C TRP A 20 3.04 16.83 52.22
N ILE A 21 3.06 16.45 50.95
CA ILE A 21 2.13 15.46 50.41
C ILE A 21 2.80 14.10 50.48
N PHE A 22 2.16 13.22 51.23
CA PHE A 22 2.49 11.82 51.38
C PHE A 22 2.72 11.15 50.03
N ALA A 23 3.82 10.43 49.92
CA ALA A 23 4.08 9.48 48.85
C ALA A 23 2.97 8.42 48.84
N ALA A 24 2.00 8.57 47.94
CA ALA A 24 1.26 7.43 47.43
C ALA A 24 2.09 6.84 46.30
N VAL A 25 2.89 5.82 46.62
CA VAL A 25 3.50 4.94 45.62
C VAL A 25 2.33 4.18 44.99
N ALA A 26 1.77 4.72 43.92
CA ALA A 26 1.01 3.92 42.99
C ALA A 26 2.01 2.93 42.36
N PHE A 27 1.97 1.68 42.81
CA PHE A 27 2.44 0.57 41.99
C PHE A 27 1.57 0.59 40.74
N ALA A 28 2.00 1.34 39.73
CA ALA A 28 1.62 1.07 38.36
C ALA A 28 2.15 -0.32 38.07
N LEU A 29 1.31 -1.33 38.30
CA LEU A 29 1.43 -2.61 37.63
C LEU A 29 1.38 -2.27 36.14
N THR A 30 2.53 -2.07 35.54
CA THR A 30 2.69 -2.13 34.10
C THR A 30 2.39 -3.58 33.75
N THR A 31 1.11 -3.90 33.62
CA THR A 31 0.66 -5.09 32.93
C THR A 31 1.39 -5.05 31.60
N GLY A 32 2.32 -5.99 31.41
CA GLY A 32 3.03 -6.14 30.15
C GLY A 32 2.00 -6.09 29.05
N ILE A 33 2.10 -5.08 28.20
CA ILE A 33 1.34 -5.00 26.97
C ILE A 33 1.88 -6.18 26.17
N CYS A 34 1.25 -7.34 26.28
CA CYS A 34 1.47 -8.43 25.34
C CYS A 34 1.10 -7.84 23.98
N SER A 35 2.12 -7.49 23.19
CA SER A 35 1.93 -7.17 21.78
C SER A 35 1.19 -8.36 21.20
N ALA A 36 -0.05 -8.17 20.75
CA ALA A 36 -0.74 -9.20 20.01
C ALA A 36 0.13 -9.56 18.79
N ASP A 37 0.37 -10.85 18.57
CA ASP A 37 1.12 -11.30 17.40
C ASP A 37 0.43 -10.78 16.14
N SER A 38 1.18 -10.11 15.26
CA SER A 38 0.64 -9.58 14.01
C SER A 38 0.15 -10.72 13.12
N ILE A 39 -1.03 -10.57 12.53
CA ILE A 39 -1.58 -11.50 11.52
C ILE A 39 -1.04 -11.15 10.14
N GLY A 40 -0.89 -12.15 9.27
CA GLY A 40 -0.39 -11.97 7.92
C GLY A 40 -1.22 -12.72 6.88
N VAL A 41 -1.31 -12.14 5.69
CA VAL A 41 -1.90 -12.76 4.51
C VAL A 41 -1.05 -12.46 3.29
N ALA A 42 -0.90 -13.46 2.43
CA ALA A 42 -0.31 -13.33 1.11
C ALA A 42 -1.17 -14.10 0.11
N CYS A 43 -1.20 -13.64 -1.13
CA CYS A 43 -1.87 -14.34 -2.22
C CYS A 43 -0.90 -14.56 -3.39
N ALA A 44 -1.29 -15.47 -4.28
CA ALA A 44 -0.66 -15.66 -5.58
C ALA A 44 -1.68 -16.18 -6.58
N LEU A 45 -1.38 -15.97 -7.86
CA LEU A 45 -2.16 -16.47 -8.99
C LEU A 45 -1.26 -17.31 -9.91
N PRO A 46 -0.78 -18.50 -9.51
CA PRO A 46 0.03 -19.33 -10.39
C PRO A 46 -0.73 -19.72 -11.65
N TYR A 47 -0.05 -19.61 -12.78
CA TYR A 47 -0.59 -19.98 -14.09
C TYR A 47 -0.82 -21.50 -14.19
N VAL A 48 -1.97 -21.88 -14.72
CA VAL A 48 -2.39 -23.28 -14.91
C VAL A 48 -2.31 -23.65 -16.39
N GLN A 49 -3.03 -22.90 -17.23
CA GLN A 49 -3.11 -23.15 -18.66
C GLN A 49 -3.45 -21.88 -19.43
N GLY A 50 -3.06 -21.83 -20.69
CA GLY A 50 -3.37 -20.72 -21.57
C GLY A 50 -4.82 -20.75 -22.00
N SER A 51 -5.38 -19.59 -22.29
CA SER A 51 -6.61 -19.54 -23.08
C SER A 51 -6.35 -20.11 -24.48
N ALA A 52 -7.34 -20.77 -25.05
CA ALA A 52 -7.28 -21.23 -26.44
C ALA A 52 -7.36 -20.07 -27.44
N ASP A 53 -7.81 -18.90 -26.99
CA ASP A 53 -7.79 -17.68 -27.78
C ASP A 53 -6.39 -17.05 -27.76
N ALA A 54 -6.02 -16.37 -28.86
CA ALA A 54 -4.73 -15.67 -28.97
C ALA A 54 -4.63 -14.42 -28.08
N THR A 55 -5.49 -14.32 -27.06
CA THR A 55 -5.40 -13.25 -26.08
C THR A 55 -4.40 -13.70 -25.03
N CYS A 56 -3.48 -12.82 -24.62
CA CYS A 56 -2.53 -13.09 -23.53
C CYS A 56 -3.27 -13.18 -22.18
N SER A 57 -4.25 -14.07 -22.06
CA SER A 57 -5.00 -14.39 -20.87
C SER A 57 -4.80 -15.87 -20.53
N GLY A 58 -4.58 -16.15 -19.26
CA GLY A 58 -4.37 -17.48 -18.72
C GLY A 58 -5.42 -17.81 -17.69
N GLN A 59 -5.59 -19.10 -17.42
CA GLN A 59 -6.24 -19.55 -16.20
C GLN A 59 -5.20 -19.65 -15.10
N HIS A 60 -5.58 -19.21 -13.91
CA HIS A 60 -4.75 -19.19 -12.71
C HIS A 60 -5.47 -19.91 -11.58
N THR A 61 -4.72 -20.50 -10.66
CA THR A 61 -5.27 -21.02 -9.41
C THR A 61 -5.10 -19.96 -8.33
N VAL A 62 -6.15 -19.66 -7.58
CA VAL A 62 -6.04 -18.81 -6.39
C VAL A 62 -5.23 -19.55 -5.33
N GLN A 63 -4.13 -18.97 -4.88
CA GLN A 63 -3.37 -19.47 -3.73
C GLN A 63 -3.31 -18.41 -2.64
N ILE A 64 -3.66 -18.81 -1.42
CA ILE A 64 -3.67 -17.93 -0.25
C ILE A 64 -2.87 -18.61 0.87
N THR A 65 -1.95 -17.85 1.44
CA THR A 65 -1.17 -18.23 2.61
C THR A 65 -1.46 -17.24 3.73
N THR A 66 -1.67 -17.74 4.93
CA THR A 66 -1.90 -16.92 6.12
C THR A 66 -0.97 -17.32 7.25
N SER A 67 -0.76 -16.42 8.21
CA SER A 67 0.08 -16.67 9.38
C SER A 67 -0.56 -16.08 10.65
N ASN A 68 -0.27 -16.72 11.78
CA ASN A 68 -0.69 -16.30 13.12
C ASN A 68 -2.20 -16.13 13.29
N LEU A 69 -3.01 -16.98 12.65
CA LEU A 69 -4.47 -16.95 12.77
C LEU A 69 -4.98 -17.91 13.84
N ASP A 70 -5.98 -17.46 14.60
CA ASP A 70 -6.76 -18.31 15.47
C ASP A 70 -7.83 -19.10 14.67
N SER A 71 -8.44 -20.10 15.31
CA SER A 71 -9.48 -20.94 14.68
C SER A 71 -10.76 -20.19 14.29
N ASN A 72 -10.94 -18.97 14.77
CA ASN A 72 -12.11 -18.12 14.51
C ASN A 72 -11.85 -17.06 13.44
N ALA A 73 -10.65 -17.06 12.83
CA ALA A 73 -10.30 -16.10 11.79
C ALA A 73 -11.26 -16.21 10.60
N THR A 74 -11.69 -15.05 10.10
CA THR A 74 -12.51 -14.95 8.89
C THR A 74 -11.61 -14.55 7.71
N ILE A 75 -11.62 -15.36 6.66
CA ILE A 75 -10.89 -15.11 5.42
C ILE A 75 -11.91 -14.85 4.32
N THR A 76 -11.91 -13.64 3.78
CA THR A 76 -12.72 -13.24 2.63
C THR A 76 -11.80 -13.07 1.43
N THR A 77 -12.23 -13.58 0.28
CA THR A 77 -11.43 -13.55 -0.96
C THR A 77 -12.34 -13.16 -2.10
N GLU A 78 -11.97 -12.09 -2.79
CA GLU A 78 -12.76 -11.49 -3.85
C GLU A 78 -11.93 -11.26 -5.09
N LEU A 79 -12.48 -11.63 -6.24
CA LEU A 79 -11.96 -11.27 -7.54
C LEU A 79 -12.67 -10.00 -8.00
N LEU A 80 -11.93 -8.91 -8.09
CA LEU A 80 -12.38 -7.57 -8.40
C LEU A 80 -12.06 -7.22 -9.85
N GLY A 81 -12.99 -6.54 -10.53
CA GLY A 81 -12.69 -5.75 -11.71
C GLY A 81 -12.85 -4.28 -11.39
N LEU A 82 -11.79 -3.50 -11.53
CA LEU A 82 -11.78 -2.05 -11.33
C LEU A 82 -11.66 -1.34 -12.68
N ASN A 83 -12.27 -0.17 -12.79
CA ASN A 83 -12.10 0.69 -13.97
C ASN A 83 -10.75 1.45 -13.91
N GLU A 84 -10.49 2.29 -14.92
CA GLU A 84 -9.25 3.08 -15.05
C GLU A 84 -9.00 4.06 -13.88
N ASN A 85 -10.05 4.40 -13.13
CA ASN A 85 -9.97 5.28 -11.95
C ASN A 85 -9.90 4.49 -10.63
N GLY A 86 -9.74 3.16 -10.68
CA GLY A 86 -9.74 2.29 -9.51
C GLY A 86 -11.12 2.06 -8.88
N ALA A 87 -12.21 2.53 -9.49
CA ALA A 87 -13.54 2.29 -8.98
C ALA A 87 -14.01 0.86 -9.30
N LEU A 88 -14.62 0.21 -8.31
CA LEU A 88 -15.14 -1.14 -8.45
C LEU A 88 -16.25 -1.19 -9.51
N ILE A 89 -16.06 -2.02 -10.54
CA ILE A 89 -17.08 -2.34 -11.53
C ILE A 89 -17.93 -3.52 -11.02
N LYS A 90 -17.26 -4.60 -10.61
CA LYS A 90 -17.90 -5.84 -10.14
C LYS A 90 -16.92 -6.71 -9.35
N SER A 91 -17.44 -7.51 -8.44
CA SER A 91 -16.68 -8.51 -7.69
C SER A 91 -17.33 -9.89 -7.68
N PHE A 92 -16.52 -10.93 -7.47
CA PHE A 92 -16.96 -12.29 -7.18
C PHE A 92 -16.22 -12.84 -5.97
N THR A 93 -16.93 -13.46 -5.04
CA THR A 93 -16.28 -14.24 -3.98
C THR A 93 -15.70 -15.53 -4.57
N VAL A 94 -14.42 -15.79 -4.31
CA VAL A 94 -13.73 -17.01 -4.74
C VAL A 94 -13.14 -17.74 -3.54
N LYS A 95 -12.74 -19.00 -3.71
CA LYS A 95 -12.13 -19.81 -2.65
C LYS A 95 -10.65 -20.00 -2.94
N ASN A 96 -9.86 -20.28 -1.90
CA ASN A 96 -8.50 -20.80 -2.08
C ASN A 96 -8.56 -22.10 -2.92
N GLY A 97 -7.69 -22.20 -3.93
CA GLY A 97 -7.70 -23.27 -4.92
C GLY A 97 -8.70 -23.10 -6.08
N ALA A 98 -9.51 -22.04 -6.11
CA ALA A 98 -10.41 -21.78 -7.23
C ALA A 98 -9.64 -21.46 -8.51
N THR A 99 -10.19 -21.88 -9.66
CA THR A 99 -9.65 -21.50 -10.97
C THR A 99 -10.27 -20.18 -11.41
N VAL A 100 -9.42 -19.24 -11.78
CA VAL A 100 -9.83 -17.91 -12.25
C VAL A 100 -9.19 -17.59 -13.59
N GLN A 101 -9.81 -16.73 -14.38
CA GLN A 101 -9.23 -16.17 -15.58
C GLN A 101 -9.36 -14.66 -15.54
N LEU A 102 -8.23 -13.98 -15.62
CA LEU A 102 -8.14 -12.54 -15.55
C LEU A 102 -7.64 -11.98 -16.89
N GLY A 103 -7.96 -10.72 -17.15
CA GLY A 103 -7.59 -10.08 -18.40
C GLY A 103 -7.80 -8.58 -18.37
N SER A 104 -6.76 -7.82 -18.72
CA SER A 104 -6.86 -6.36 -18.79
C SER A 104 -7.48 -5.98 -20.13
N ARG A 105 -8.56 -5.22 -20.08
CA ARG A 105 -9.31 -4.75 -21.25
C ARG A 105 -9.78 -3.33 -20.98
N LEU A 106 -9.55 -2.41 -21.91
CA LEU A 106 -10.01 -1.02 -21.77
C LEU A 106 -11.45 -0.81 -22.29
N SER A 107 -11.87 -1.62 -23.26
CA SER A 107 -13.22 -1.53 -23.83
C SER A 107 -14.23 -2.31 -23.00
N GLU A 108 -15.25 -1.63 -22.49
CA GLU A 108 -16.34 -2.21 -21.69
C GLU A 108 -17.07 -3.36 -22.38
N ALA A 109 -17.22 -3.28 -23.71
CA ALA A 109 -17.80 -4.36 -24.52
C ALA A 109 -17.01 -5.68 -24.45
N SER A 110 -15.77 -5.63 -23.94
CA SER A 110 -14.86 -6.77 -23.79
C SER A 110 -14.63 -7.15 -22.33
N TRP A 111 -15.55 -6.81 -21.41
CA TRP A 111 -15.45 -7.15 -19.98
C TRP A 111 -16.37 -8.33 -19.59
N PRO A 112 -16.04 -9.59 -19.91
CA PRO A 112 -16.73 -10.71 -19.30
C PRO A 112 -16.53 -10.72 -17.78
N PHE A 113 -17.66 -10.70 -17.08
CA PHE A 113 -17.76 -10.99 -15.65
C PHE A 113 -18.66 -12.20 -15.48
N THR A 114 -18.08 -13.39 -15.54
CA THR A 114 -18.82 -14.66 -15.57
C THR A 114 -18.28 -15.64 -14.55
N GLN A 115 -19.16 -16.52 -14.08
CA GLN A 115 -18.80 -17.64 -13.22
C GLN A 115 -19.47 -18.88 -13.79
N THR A 116 -18.66 -19.76 -14.39
CA THR A 116 -19.14 -20.96 -15.10
C THR A 116 -18.51 -22.19 -14.48
N GLY A 117 -19.31 -22.95 -13.73
CA GLY A 117 -18.79 -24.09 -12.96
C GLY A 117 -17.76 -23.64 -11.93
N SER A 118 -16.53 -24.16 -12.04
CA SER A 118 -15.42 -23.80 -11.15
C SER A 118 -14.56 -22.64 -11.64
N LEU A 119 -14.82 -22.13 -12.86
CA LEU A 119 -14.05 -21.03 -13.46
C LEU A 119 -14.75 -19.70 -13.22
N THR A 120 -14.03 -18.75 -12.63
CA THR A 120 -14.47 -17.34 -12.51
C THR A 120 -13.65 -16.47 -13.44
N THR A 121 -14.30 -15.77 -14.36
CA THR A 121 -13.66 -14.90 -15.34
C THR A 121 -13.97 -13.44 -15.02
N VAL A 122 -12.92 -12.63 -14.89
CA VAL A 122 -13.01 -11.18 -14.66
C VAL A 122 -12.09 -10.46 -15.61
N TYR A 123 -12.66 -9.79 -16.61
CA TYR A 123 -11.94 -8.84 -17.45
C TYR A 123 -12.39 -7.42 -17.12
N ALA A 124 -11.41 -6.55 -16.91
CA ALA A 124 -11.60 -5.16 -16.56
C ALA A 124 -10.31 -4.40 -16.92
N PRO A 125 -10.24 -3.07 -16.83
CA PRO A 125 -8.98 -2.35 -16.94
C PRO A 125 -7.96 -2.87 -15.91
N VAL A 126 -8.41 -3.07 -14.67
CA VAL A 126 -7.59 -3.60 -13.58
C VAL A 126 -8.30 -4.79 -12.92
N PRO A 127 -8.03 -6.03 -13.34
CA PRO A 127 -8.46 -7.22 -12.62
C PRO A 127 -7.53 -7.50 -11.44
N LEU A 128 -8.11 -7.81 -10.27
CA LEU A 128 -7.37 -7.96 -9.01
C LEU A 128 -8.01 -9.05 -8.14
N LEU A 129 -7.20 -9.85 -7.48
CA LEU A 129 -7.59 -10.68 -6.34
C LEU A 129 -7.33 -9.88 -5.07
N HIS A 130 -8.36 -9.68 -4.25
CA HIS A 130 -8.27 -9.08 -2.92
C HIS A 130 -8.54 -10.15 -1.87
N VAL A 131 -7.68 -10.25 -0.88
CA VAL A 131 -7.85 -11.13 0.28
C VAL A 131 -7.86 -10.29 1.54
N THR A 132 -8.90 -10.44 2.34
CA THR A 132 -9.02 -9.81 3.66
C THR A 132 -9.06 -10.90 4.72
N VAL A 133 -8.23 -10.77 5.74
CA VAL A 133 -8.25 -11.62 6.92
C VAL A 133 -8.60 -10.78 8.14
N GLN A 134 -9.60 -11.22 8.90
CA GLN A 134 -9.99 -10.62 10.16
C GLN A 134 -9.85 -11.66 11.27
N ASP A 135 -9.05 -11.33 12.29
CA ASP A 135 -8.83 -12.21 13.44
C ASP A 135 -8.51 -11.39 14.70
N ARG A 136 -9.14 -11.71 15.84
CA ARG A 136 -8.94 -11.02 17.14
C ARG A 136 -9.01 -9.48 17.09
N GLY A 137 -9.80 -8.92 16.17
CA GLY A 137 -9.90 -7.47 15.96
C GLY A 137 -8.75 -6.86 15.15
N LEU A 138 -7.81 -7.68 14.68
CA LEU A 138 -6.80 -7.32 13.70
C LEU A 138 -7.32 -7.57 12.28
N THR A 139 -6.84 -6.79 11.32
CA THR A 139 -7.13 -6.96 9.89
C THR A 139 -5.83 -6.96 9.10
N ALA A 140 -5.70 -7.87 8.14
CA ALA A 140 -4.62 -7.88 7.16
C ALA A 140 -5.20 -8.11 5.76
N GLU A 141 -4.58 -7.47 4.77
CA GLU A 141 -5.04 -7.51 3.39
C GLU A 141 -3.89 -7.86 2.45
N ALA A 142 -4.21 -8.55 1.35
CA ALA A 142 -3.29 -8.82 0.25
C ALA A 142 -3.99 -8.63 -1.08
N PHE A 143 -3.26 -8.10 -2.05
CA PHE A 143 -3.73 -7.88 -3.41
C PHE A 143 -2.82 -8.60 -4.40
N CYS A 144 -3.41 -9.32 -5.35
CA CYS A 144 -2.67 -10.05 -6.38
C CYS A 144 -3.30 -9.85 -7.74
N SER A 145 -2.47 -9.64 -8.77
CA SER A 145 -2.90 -9.65 -10.16
C SER A 145 -1.98 -10.57 -10.95
N ASP A 146 -2.53 -11.22 -11.97
CA ASP A 146 -1.76 -11.92 -13.01
C ASP A 146 -1.19 -10.95 -14.06
N ILE A 147 -1.69 -9.73 -14.07
CA ILE A 147 -1.24 -8.66 -14.96
C ILE A 147 -0.28 -7.79 -14.17
N PRO A 148 0.91 -7.47 -14.71
CA PRO A 148 1.76 -6.46 -14.10
C PRO A 148 0.98 -5.15 -14.04
N PHE A 149 0.53 -4.78 -12.84
CA PHE A 149 -0.08 -3.49 -12.57
C PHE A 149 1.03 -2.55 -12.14
N LEU A 150 1.34 -1.58 -12.99
CA LEU A 150 2.19 -0.46 -12.64
C LEU A 150 1.28 0.67 -12.17
N GLU A 151 1.18 0.85 -10.85
CA GLU A 151 0.58 2.08 -10.31
C GLU A 151 1.60 3.20 -10.50
N ILE A 152 1.36 4.08 -11.48
CA ILE A 152 2.14 5.31 -11.63
C ILE A 152 1.59 6.29 -10.60
N GLU A 153 2.28 6.43 -9.47
CA GLU A 153 1.93 7.43 -8.48
C GLU A 153 2.21 8.83 -9.04
N GLN A 154 1.17 9.50 -9.53
CA GLN A 154 1.22 10.94 -9.69
C GLN A 154 1.24 11.54 -8.26
N PRO A 155 2.19 12.44 -7.92
CA PRO A 155 2.20 13.08 -6.61
C PRO A 155 0.85 13.79 -6.43
N ALA A 156 0.02 13.25 -5.53
CA ALA A 156 -1.36 13.67 -5.41
C ALA A 156 -1.43 15.09 -4.86
N GLY A 157 -2.10 15.96 -5.60
CA GLY A 157 -2.87 17.03 -4.98
C GLY A 157 -4.12 16.40 -4.35
N ASN A 158 -4.12 16.26 -3.03
CA ASN A 158 -5.29 16.34 -2.15
C ASN A 158 -6.51 15.42 -2.41
N GLU A 159 -6.38 14.27 -3.06
CA GLU A 159 -7.55 13.41 -3.34
C GLU A 159 -7.99 12.55 -2.12
N PRO A 160 -9.23 12.66 -1.62
CA PRO A 160 -9.68 12.07 -0.34
C PRO A 160 -9.69 10.55 -0.24
N TRP A 161 -9.75 9.82 -1.37
CA TRP A 161 -9.91 8.36 -1.34
C TRP A 161 -8.59 7.60 -1.08
N ARG A 162 -7.44 8.27 -1.21
CA ARG A 162 -6.11 7.65 -1.02
C ARG A 162 -5.66 7.51 0.44
N ALA A 163 -6.35 8.15 1.39
CA ALA A 163 -5.98 8.14 2.81
C ALA A 163 -6.09 6.77 3.51
N GLY A 164 -6.78 5.80 2.90
CA GLY A 164 -7.03 4.49 3.51
C GLY A 164 -6.01 3.39 3.16
N LEU A 165 -5.36 3.48 1.99
CA LEU A 165 -4.48 2.41 1.48
C LEU A 165 -2.99 2.72 1.71
N PHE A 166 -2.59 4.00 1.68
CA PHE A 166 -1.20 4.42 1.90
C PHE A 166 -1.17 5.77 2.64
N PRO A 167 -1.04 5.76 3.98
CA PRO A 167 -1.19 6.97 4.81
C PRO A 167 -0.05 8.00 4.65
N GLU A 168 0.94 7.78 3.77
CA GLU A 168 2.11 8.65 3.61
C GLU A 168 2.13 9.47 2.29
N ALA A 169 1.13 9.34 1.41
CA ALA A 169 1.15 10.05 0.12
C ALA A 169 0.81 11.55 0.28
N SER A 170 1.81 12.39 0.55
CA SER A 170 1.65 13.85 0.73
C SER A 170 2.48 14.68 -0.26
N SER A 171 1.76 15.37 -1.16
CA SER A 171 2.09 16.65 -1.83
C SER A 171 3.29 16.74 -2.78
N VAL A 172 3.08 17.42 -3.92
CA VAL A 172 4.17 18.07 -4.67
C VAL A 172 4.81 19.09 -3.74
N VAL A 173 5.97 18.76 -3.20
CA VAL A 173 6.77 19.65 -2.37
C VAL A 173 7.75 20.45 -3.24
N THR A 174 7.97 21.71 -2.89
CA THR A 174 9.06 22.49 -3.51
C THR A 174 10.40 21.81 -3.27
N ASP A 175 11.40 22.06 -4.12
CA ASP A 175 12.74 21.45 -4.06
C ASP A 175 13.39 21.51 -2.66
N ALA A 176 13.12 22.60 -1.91
CA ALA A 176 13.61 22.81 -0.55
C ALA A 176 12.84 22.03 0.55
N SER A 177 11.75 21.35 0.18
CA SER A 177 10.82 20.64 1.07
C SER A 177 10.57 19.19 0.65
N GLY A 178 11.27 18.71 -0.38
CA GLY A 178 11.17 17.36 -0.92
C GLY A 178 11.34 16.29 0.17
N ASN A 179 10.41 15.33 0.23
CA ASN A 179 10.53 14.15 1.07
C ASN A 179 10.72 12.90 0.17
N ASN A 180 11.10 11.78 0.77
CA ASN A 180 11.25 10.51 0.04
C ASN A 180 9.91 10.07 -0.55
N THR A 181 9.88 9.76 -1.85
CA THR A 181 8.75 9.06 -2.49
C THR A 181 9.05 7.57 -2.52
N ASN A 182 8.26 6.79 -1.79
CA ASN A 182 8.41 5.33 -1.75
C ASN A 182 7.61 4.70 -2.90
N ILE A 183 8.29 4.19 -3.92
CA ILE A 183 7.66 3.50 -5.06
C ILE A 183 7.82 1.99 -4.85
N VAL A 184 6.71 1.26 -4.82
CA VAL A 184 6.70 -0.21 -4.80
C VAL A 184 6.11 -0.72 -6.11
N ALA A 185 6.92 -1.41 -6.90
CA ALA A 185 6.48 -2.05 -8.13
C ALA A 185 6.71 -3.56 -8.05
N VAL A 186 5.65 -4.35 -8.31
CA VAL A 186 5.72 -5.81 -8.34
C VAL A 186 5.24 -6.28 -9.71
N ALA A 187 6.17 -6.80 -10.51
CA ALA A 187 5.87 -7.29 -11.86
C ALA A 187 6.17 -8.80 -11.94
N PRO A 188 5.17 -9.68 -11.70
CA PRO A 188 5.38 -11.12 -11.79
C PRO A 188 5.73 -11.53 -13.23
N LEU A 189 6.53 -12.60 -13.36
CA LEU A 189 6.93 -13.17 -14.65
C LEU A 189 7.61 -12.19 -15.63
N THR A 190 8.06 -11.04 -15.13
CA THR A 190 8.77 -10.02 -15.91
C THR A 190 10.26 -10.22 -15.71
N ASN A 191 11.04 -10.15 -16.80
CA ASN A 191 12.48 -10.11 -16.68
C ASN A 191 12.88 -8.77 -16.01
N PRO A 192 13.49 -8.78 -14.82
CA PRO A 192 13.83 -7.52 -14.16
C PRO A 192 14.85 -6.69 -14.97
N ALA A 193 15.61 -7.32 -15.88
CA ALA A 193 16.50 -6.64 -16.82
C ALA A 193 15.76 -5.83 -17.91
N SER A 194 14.45 -6.03 -18.09
CA SER A 194 13.61 -5.26 -19.02
C SER A 194 12.70 -4.26 -18.33
N MET A 195 12.84 -4.05 -17.01
CA MET A 195 12.10 -3.03 -16.28
C MET A 195 12.79 -1.67 -16.45
N HIS A 196 11.97 -0.63 -16.58
CA HIS A 196 12.41 0.75 -16.68
C HIS A 196 11.65 1.61 -15.67
N LEU A 197 12.32 2.53 -14.99
CA LEU A 197 11.70 3.49 -14.06
C LEU A 197 12.11 4.90 -14.47
N TYR A 198 11.20 5.63 -15.12
CA TYR A 198 11.50 6.97 -15.60
C TYR A 198 11.09 8.04 -14.57
N VAL A 199 12.02 8.92 -14.22
CA VAL A 199 11.77 10.17 -13.48
C VAL A 199 12.30 11.33 -14.31
N ASP A 200 11.44 12.30 -14.63
CA ASP A 200 11.72 13.41 -15.54
C ASP A 200 12.37 12.98 -16.87
N GLY A 201 11.89 11.87 -17.43
CA GLY A 201 12.41 11.31 -18.68
C GLY A 201 13.75 10.57 -18.57
N THR A 202 14.30 10.43 -17.36
CA THR A 202 15.54 9.70 -17.09
C THR A 202 15.24 8.32 -16.50
N ASP A 203 15.78 7.25 -17.10
CA ASP A 203 15.60 5.88 -16.60
C ASP A 203 16.52 5.58 -15.41
N LEU A 204 15.97 5.61 -14.20
CA LEU A 204 16.69 5.44 -12.95
C LEU A 204 17.33 4.07 -12.79
N LEU A 205 16.70 3.00 -13.28
CA LEU A 205 17.23 1.64 -13.08
C LEU A 205 18.56 1.46 -13.82
N THR A 206 18.73 2.13 -14.95
CA THR A 206 20.01 2.12 -15.69
C THR A 206 21.12 2.91 -14.98
N LEU A 207 20.76 3.82 -14.09
CA LEU A 207 21.70 4.65 -13.33
C LEU A 207 22.11 4.04 -11.99
N VAL A 208 21.36 3.06 -11.49
CA VAL A 208 21.66 2.33 -10.24
C VAL A 208 22.59 1.15 -10.55
N PRO A 209 23.87 1.18 -10.14
CA PRO A 209 24.80 0.11 -10.43
C PRO A 209 24.35 -1.20 -9.77
N GLY A 210 24.18 -2.24 -10.57
CA GLY A 210 23.81 -3.56 -10.08
C GLY A 210 22.40 -3.63 -9.48
N TYR A 211 21.44 -2.83 -9.98
CA TYR A 211 20.08 -2.78 -9.42
C TYR A 211 19.37 -4.15 -9.32
N LEU A 212 19.76 -5.12 -10.14
CA LEU A 212 19.24 -6.50 -10.09
C LEU A 212 19.72 -7.30 -8.88
N ALA A 213 20.78 -6.85 -8.20
CA ALA A 213 21.33 -7.49 -7.01
C ALA A 213 20.74 -6.94 -5.70
N CYS A 214 19.94 -5.85 -5.76
CA CYS A 214 19.28 -5.31 -4.59
C CYS A 214 18.20 -6.30 -4.11
N THR A 215 18.07 -6.44 -2.80
CA THR A 215 16.96 -7.21 -2.19
C THR A 215 16.34 -6.40 -1.06
N PRO A 216 15.14 -6.74 -0.58
CA PRO A 216 14.57 -6.09 0.60
C PRO A 216 15.48 -6.13 1.84
N GLY A 217 16.33 -7.17 1.98
CA GLY A 217 17.30 -7.29 3.06
C GLY A 217 18.66 -6.62 2.80
N ALA A 218 18.89 -6.16 1.57
CA ALA A 218 20.10 -5.46 1.13
C ALA A 218 19.72 -4.46 0.02
N PRO A 219 19.07 -3.33 0.38
CA PRO A 219 18.64 -2.35 -0.59
C PRO A 219 19.84 -1.66 -1.23
N CYS A 220 19.71 -1.28 -2.50
CA CYS A 220 20.73 -0.47 -3.15
C CYS A 220 20.57 0.98 -2.71
N SER A 221 21.68 1.61 -2.35
CA SER A 221 21.70 3.02 -2.00
C SER A 221 22.84 3.75 -2.72
N GLY A 222 22.67 5.05 -2.91
CA GLY A 222 23.66 5.89 -3.58
C GLY A 222 23.08 7.21 -4.02
N ALA A 223 23.72 7.83 -5.00
CA ALA A 223 23.22 9.03 -5.65
C ALA A 223 23.38 8.91 -7.17
N VAL A 224 22.37 9.38 -7.89
CA VAL A 224 22.36 9.50 -9.35
C VAL A 224 22.22 10.97 -9.73
N THR A 225 22.63 11.32 -10.96
CA THR A 225 22.41 12.67 -11.49
C THR A 225 21.23 12.66 -12.44
N ILE A 226 20.20 13.45 -12.13
CA ILE A 226 19.00 13.64 -12.96
C ILE A 226 18.94 15.13 -13.28
N ASN A 227 18.91 15.51 -14.56
CA ASN A 227 18.83 16.91 -14.98
C ASN A 227 19.85 17.85 -14.29
N ALA A 228 21.10 17.38 -14.14
CA ALA A 228 22.20 18.05 -13.43
C ALA A 228 22.02 18.24 -11.91
N GLN A 229 20.99 17.64 -11.31
CA GLN A 229 20.79 17.58 -9.87
C GLN A 229 21.21 16.21 -9.32
N SER A 230 21.88 16.20 -8.17
CA SER A 230 22.23 14.95 -7.49
C SER A 230 21.05 14.49 -6.62
N VAL A 231 20.53 13.31 -6.92
CA VAL A 231 19.38 12.72 -6.23
C VAL A 231 19.82 11.44 -5.55
N ALA A 232 19.60 11.36 -4.23
CA ALA A 232 19.88 10.16 -3.46
C ALA A 232 18.80 9.10 -3.71
N TYR A 233 19.20 7.83 -3.71
CA TYR A 233 18.29 6.68 -3.73
C TYR A 233 18.67 5.71 -2.61
N SER A 234 17.68 5.00 -2.07
CA SER A 234 17.81 3.96 -1.04
C SER A 234 16.65 2.99 -1.11
#